data_AF-A0A7X3P675-F1
#
_entry.id   AF-A0A7X3P675-F1
#
_cell.length_a   1.000
_cell.length_b   1.000
_cell.length_c   1.000
_cell.angle_alpha   90.00
_cell.angle_beta   90.00
_cell.angle_gamma   90.00
#
_symmetry.space_group_name_H-M   'P 1'
#
loop_
_entity.id
_entity.type
_entity.pdbx_description
1 polymer ?
#
loop_
_entity_poly.entity_id
_entity_poly.type
_entity_poly.pdbx_seq_one_letter_code
_entity_poly.pdbx_strand_id
1 'polypeptide(L)'
;MPLEERNPRSSRRGGSQLRVLGASEEALHRLESAWAVNPSAGVLAAELIREYGKRGEVQQSETVLDTFAAEGPQGVLPHLRNVLANVLMDAGKEEKARQLLRKNSSLLFDQDAIDAAILARRLRDPRAAHRHFQRAGDAIDAAPRALLEFVQTKLQLAKEARWARRDDSRRQFLREARTLLERLLQLSASPTRHAWA
;
A
#
# COMPACT_ATOMS: atom_id res chain seq x y z
N MET A 1 60.45 -8.46 -17.70
CA MET A 1 59.95 -7.07 -17.68
C MET A 1 59.81 -6.61 -19.12
N PRO A 2 58.79 -5.82 -19.54
CA PRO A 2 57.82 -5.01 -18.76
C PRO A 2 56.33 -5.37 -19.06
N LEU A 3 55.43 -5.35 -18.07
CA LEU A 3 54.56 -4.29 -17.51
C LEU A 3 53.13 -4.30 -18.05
N GLU A 4 52.23 -4.47 -17.09
CA GLU A 4 50.77 -4.37 -17.17
C GLU A 4 50.30 -3.04 -17.78
N GLU A 5 49.32 -3.10 -18.67
CA GLU A 5 48.32 -2.04 -18.80
C GLU A 5 46.95 -2.59 -18.36
N ARG A 6 46.71 -2.50 -17.04
CA ARG A 6 45.38 -2.64 -16.46
C ARG A 6 44.54 -1.45 -16.92
N ASN A 7 43.60 -1.72 -17.80
CA ASN A 7 42.57 -0.79 -18.25
C ASN A 7 41.66 -0.34 -17.07
N PRO A 8 41.70 0.93 -16.60
CA PRO A 8 41.04 1.35 -15.36
C PRO A 8 39.57 1.79 -15.54
N ARG A 9 38.91 1.44 -16.64
CA ARG A 9 37.55 1.96 -16.95
C ARG A 9 36.39 1.01 -16.61
N SER A 10 36.65 -0.22 -16.15
CA SER A 10 35.62 -1.17 -15.70
C SER A 10 35.44 -1.24 -14.16
N SER A 11 36.38 -0.74 -13.36
CA SER A 11 36.34 -0.93 -11.89
C SER A 11 35.45 0.07 -11.12
N ARG A 12 35.13 1.24 -11.71
CA ARG A 12 34.38 2.30 -10.99
C ARG A 12 32.88 2.02 -10.84
N ARG A 13 32.24 1.35 -11.82
CA ARG A 13 30.79 1.02 -11.72
C ARG A 13 30.52 -0.13 -10.75
N GLY A 14 31.42 -1.13 -10.73
CA GLY A 14 31.35 -2.22 -9.75
C GLY A 14 31.54 -1.72 -8.31
N GLY A 15 32.46 -0.77 -8.08
CA GLY A 15 32.73 -0.23 -6.74
C GLY A 15 31.62 0.66 -6.16
N SER A 16 30.77 1.30 -6.97
CA SER A 16 29.60 2.03 -6.48
C SER A 16 28.40 1.10 -6.24
N GLN A 17 28.20 0.10 -7.09
CA GLN A 17 27.14 -0.90 -6.90
C GLN A 17 27.41 -1.79 -5.68
N LEU A 18 28.64 -2.26 -5.49
CA LEU A 18 29.02 -3.04 -4.31
C LEU A 18 28.95 -2.21 -3.02
N ARG A 19 29.24 -0.90 -3.08
CA ARG A 19 29.07 0.00 -1.92
C ARG A 19 27.60 0.26 -1.59
N VAL A 20 26.74 0.44 -2.60
CA VAL A 20 25.29 0.60 -2.39
C VAL A 20 24.68 -0.71 -1.85
N LEU A 21 25.12 -1.86 -2.37
CA LEU A 21 24.71 -3.17 -1.86
C LEU A 21 25.21 -3.38 -0.42
N GLY A 22 26.49 -3.11 -0.14
CA GLY A 22 27.05 -3.21 1.21
C GLY A 22 26.35 -2.29 2.22
N ALA A 23 26.04 -1.06 1.83
CA ALA A 23 25.27 -0.13 2.67
C ALA A 23 23.82 -0.61 2.90
N SER A 24 23.23 -1.31 1.91
CA SER A 24 21.88 -1.89 2.03
C SER A 24 21.87 -3.11 2.97
N GLU A 25 22.90 -3.94 2.95
CA GLU A 25 23.06 -5.07 3.88
C GLU A 25 23.30 -4.60 5.31
N GLU A 26 24.21 -3.64 5.53
CA GLU A 26 24.44 -3.09 6.87
C GLU A 26 23.19 -2.42 7.44
N ALA A 27 22.41 -1.73 6.60
CA ALA A 27 21.14 -1.14 7.01
C ALA A 27 20.12 -2.20 7.43
N LEU A 28 19.97 -3.28 6.65
CA LEU A 28 19.08 -4.38 7.00
C LEU A 28 19.51 -5.02 8.32
N HIS A 29 20.80 -5.33 8.49
CA HIS A 29 21.30 -5.94 9.73
C HIS A 29 21.02 -5.07 10.96
N ARG A 30 21.17 -3.74 10.85
CA ARG A 30 20.81 -2.82 11.95
C ARG A 30 19.32 -2.85 12.26
N LEU A 31 18.50 -2.96 11.22
CA LEU A 31 17.05 -2.99 11.34
C LEU A 31 16.58 -4.31 11.98
N GLU A 32 17.17 -5.44 11.57
CA GLU A 32 16.98 -6.76 12.20
C GLU A 32 17.42 -6.76 13.66
N SER A 33 18.58 -6.15 13.96
CA SER A 33 19.08 -6.03 15.34
C SER A 33 18.13 -5.21 16.22
N ALA A 34 17.62 -4.09 15.71
CA ALA A 34 16.65 -3.27 16.42
C ALA A 34 15.32 -4.00 16.63
N TRP A 35 14.87 -4.75 15.63
CA TRP A 35 13.68 -5.59 15.72
C TRP A 35 13.82 -6.72 16.75
N ALA A 36 14.97 -7.38 16.81
CA ALA A 36 15.22 -8.44 17.79
C ALA A 36 15.13 -7.92 19.24
N VAL A 37 15.47 -6.64 19.47
CA VAL A 37 15.35 -6.00 20.79
C VAL A 37 13.90 -5.59 21.09
N ASN A 38 13.13 -5.18 20.07
CA ASN A 38 11.74 -4.76 20.25
C ASN A 38 10.82 -5.23 19.10
N PRO A 39 10.35 -6.49 19.14
CA PRO A 39 9.43 -7.05 18.13
C PRO A 39 8.01 -6.47 18.20
N SER A 40 7.70 -5.61 19.18
CA SER A 40 6.40 -4.95 19.30
C SER A 40 6.36 -3.58 18.58
N ALA A 41 7.49 -3.14 18.00
CA ALA A 41 7.60 -1.86 17.33
C ALA A 41 7.04 -1.91 15.90
N GLY A 42 5.84 -1.36 15.71
CA GLY A 42 5.15 -1.43 14.41
C GLY A 42 5.88 -0.75 13.25
N VAL A 43 6.62 0.33 13.53
CA VAL A 43 7.42 1.02 12.51
C VAL A 43 8.54 0.11 12.00
N LEU A 44 9.27 -0.56 12.91
CA LEU A 44 10.34 -1.50 12.55
C LEU A 44 9.78 -2.70 11.78
N ALA A 45 8.65 -3.26 12.22
CA ALA A 45 7.97 -4.34 11.50
C ALA A 45 7.64 -3.94 10.05
N ALA A 46 7.04 -2.75 9.86
CA ALA A 46 6.66 -2.26 8.55
C ALA A 46 7.87 -2.05 7.64
N GLU A 47 8.98 -1.54 8.18
CA GLU A 47 10.22 -1.35 7.44
C GLU A 47 10.88 -2.69 7.07
N LEU A 48 10.99 -3.65 7.99
CA LEU A 48 11.48 -5.00 7.66
C LEU A 48 10.66 -5.66 6.56
N ILE A 49 9.32 -5.62 6.67
CA ILE A 49 8.43 -6.21 5.67
C ILE A 49 8.73 -5.62 4.29
N ARG A 50 8.92 -4.30 4.18
CA ARG A 50 9.25 -3.62 2.92
C ARG A 50 10.64 -3.99 2.42
N GLU A 51 11.65 -4.02 3.29
CA GLU A 51 13.03 -4.35 2.88
C GLU A 51 13.15 -5.80 2.39
N TYR A 52 12.60 -6.76 3.14
CA TYR A 52 12.50 -8.15 2.68
C TYR A 52 11.70 -8.26 1.37
N GLY A 53 10.63 -7.48 1.23
CA GLY A 53 9.84 -7.42 0.00
C GLY A 53 10.64 -6.94 -1.22
N LYS A 54 11.46 -5.89 -1.07
CA LYS A 54 12.35 -5.39 -2.14
C LYS A 54 13.38 -6.42 -2.58
N ARG A 55 13.80 -7.30 -1.66
CA ARG A 55 14.76 -8.38 -1.90
C ARG A 55 14.11 -9.66 -2.44
N GLY A 56 12.78 -9.70 -2.51
CA GLY A 56 12.03 -10.90 -2.91
C GLY A 56 11.89 -11.94 -1.81
N GLU A 57 12.31 -11.62 -0.59
CA GLU A 57 12.31 -12.49 0.60
C GLU A 57 10.93 -12.50 1.29
N VAL A 58 9.89 -12.79 0.50
CA VAL A 58 8.48 -12.72 0.96
C VAL A 58 8.23 -13.56 2.20
N GLN A 59 8.92 -14.70 2.36
CA GLN A 59 8.75 -15.56 3.52
C GLN A 59 9.20 -14.87 4.82
N GLN A 60 10.28 -14.08 4.78
CA GLN A 60 10.75 -13.31 5.93
C GLN A 60 9.79 -12.17 6.25
N SER A 61 9.24 -11.49 5.23
CA SER A 61 8.16 -10.50 5.44
C SER A 61 6.95 -11.10 6.18
N GLU A 62 6.58 -12.34 5.85
CA GLU A 62 5.49 -13.06 6.54
C GLU A 62 5.85 -13.38 7.99
N THR A 63 7.07 -13.88 8.23
CA THR A 63 7.55 -14.17 9.59
C THR A 63 7.54 -12.93 10.48
N VAL A 64 7.95 -11.77 9.97
CA VAL A 64 7.90 -10.50 10.72
C VAL A 64 6.46 -10.16 11.13
N LEU A 65 5.50 -10.32 10.21
CA LEU A 65 4.10 -10.08 10.53
C LEU A 65 3.58 -11.07 11.59
N ASP A 66 3.94 -12.35 11.49
CA ASP A 66 3.52 -13.38 12.43
C ASP A 66 4.09 -13.13 13.83
N THR A 67 5.37 -12.75 13.94
CA THR A 67 6.00 -12.33 15.20
C THR A 67 5.31 -11.10 15.78
N PHE A 68 5.08 -10.06 14.97
CA PHE A 68 4.36 -8.87 15.43
C PHE A 68 2.93 -9.21 15.90
N ALA A 69 2.24 -10.13 15.22
CA ALA A 69 0.88 -10.51 15.59
C ALA A 69 0.81 -11.22 16.94
N ALA A 70 1.88 -11.92 17.34
CA ALA A 70 1.99 -12.59 18.62
C ALA A 70 2.33 -11.63 19.78
N GLU A 71 3.20 -10.64 19.53
CA GLU A 71 3.80 -9.83 20.60
C GLU A 71 3.40 -8.34 20.57
N GLY A 72 2.92 -7.86 19.43
CA GLY A 72 2.69 -6.45 19.15
C GLY A 72 1.27 -5.96 19.43
N PRO A 73 1.09 -4.61 19.49
CA PRO A 73 -0.22 -4.00 19.63
C PRO A 73 -1.14 -4.31 18.44
N GLN A 74 -2.33 -4.84 18.73
CA GLN A 74 -3.30 -5.27 17.72
C GLN A 74 -3.81 -4.11 16.83
N GLY A 75 -3.75 -2.86 17.31
CA GLY A 75 -4.16 -1.68 16.55
C GLY A 75 -3.29 -1.39 15.33
N VAL A 76 -2.05 -1.87 15.29
CA VAL A 76 -1.11 -1.61 14.17
C VAL A 76 -1.13 -2.75 13.14
N LEU A 77 -1.70 -3.90 13.48
CA LEU A 77 -1.78 -5.05 12.57
C LEU A 77 -2.47 -4.76 11.23
N PRO A 78 -3.55 -3.96 11.14
CA PRO A 78 -4.18 -3.67 9.86
C PRO A 78 -3.23 -2.97 8.89
N HIS A 79 -2.47 -1.99 9.38
CA HIS A 79 -1.39 -1.33 8.65
C HIS A 79 -0.36 -2.34 8.13
N LEU A 80 0.20 -3.18 9.01
CA LEU A 80 1.24 -4.15 8.62
C LEU A 80 0.74 -5.16 7.58
N ARG A 81 -0.52 -5.59 7.71
CA ARG A 81 -1.15 -6.47 6.72
C ARG A 81 -1.35 -5.78 5.38
N ASN A 82 -1.64 -4.48 5.35
CA ASN A 82 -1.67 -3.70 4.10
C ASN A 82 -0.27 -3.63 3.46
N VAL A 83 0.76 -3.38 4.27
CA VAL A 83 2.16 -3.36 3.80
C VAL A 83 2.56 -4.71 3.21
N LEU A 84 2.29 -5.81 3.91
CA LEU A 84 2.58 -7.16 3.41
C LEU A 84 1.74 -7.51 2.18
N ALA A 85 0.46 -7.10 2.13
CA ALA A 85 -0.37 -7.29 0.94
C ALA A 85 0.24 -6.60 -0.27
N ASN A 86 0.79 -5.39 -0.11
CA ASN A 86 1.52 -4.72 -1.19
C ASN A 86 2.74 -5.53 -1.66
N VAL A 87 3.57 -6.01 -0.72
CA VAL A 87 4.74 -6.86 -1.03
C VAL A 87 4.34 -8.13 -1.78
N LEU A 88 3.27 -8.79 -1.34
CA LEU A 88 2.73 -9.98 -1.99
C LEU A 88 2.27 -9.69 -3.42
N MET A 89 1.64 -8.54 -3.65
CA MET A 89 1.24 -8.11 -4.99
C MET A 89 2.43 -7.85 -5.90
N ASP A 90 3.45 -7.15 -5.39
CA ASP A 90 4.66 -6.84 -6.15
C ASP A 90 5.45 -8.12 -6.49
N ALA A 91 5.34 -9.16 -5.65
CA ALA A 91 5.86 -10.51 -5.90
C ALA A 91 4.94 -11.41 -6.77
N GLY A 92 3.85 -10.89 -7.33
CA GLY A 92 2.89 -11.65 -8.16
C GLY A 92 2.00 -12.64 -7.40
N LYS A 93 2.03 -12.66 -6.07
CA LYS A 93 1.24 -13.53 -5.20
C LYS A 93 -0.13 -12.92 -4.87
N GLU A 94 -0.87 -12.53 -5.92
CA GLU A 94 -2.13 -11.79 -5.78
C GLU A 94 -3.18 -12.50 -4.92
N GLU A 95 -3.32 -13.82 -5.03
CA GLU A 95 -4.35 -14.55 -4.28
C GLU A 95 -4.06 -14.54 -2.79
N LYS A 96 -2.78 -14.64 -2.41
CA LYS A 96 -2.37 -14.53 -1.00
C LYS A 96 -2.61 -13.12 -0.47
N ALA A 97 -2.36 -12.09 -1.29
CA ALA A 97 -2.70 -10.71 -0.95
C ALA A 97 -4.21 -10.51 -0.74
N ARG A 98 -5.06 -11.08 -1.62
CA ARG A 98 -6.54 -11.05 -1.46
C ARG A 98 -6.97 -11.70 -0.15
N GLN A 99 -6.43 -12.87 0.18
CA GLN A 99 -6.74 -13.57 1.42
C GLN A 99 -6.34 -12.75 2.64
N LEU A 100 -5.16 -12.11 2.61
CA LEU A 100 -4.67 -11.26 3.68
C LEU A 100 -5.59 -10.04 3.90
N LEU A 101 -5.99 -9.34 2.83
CA LEU A 101 -6.89 -8.20 2.91
C LEU A 101 -8.30 -8.58 3.41
N ARG A 102 -8.80 -9.78 3.09
CA ARG A 102 -10.08 -10.27 3.63
C ARG A 102 -10.03 -10.43 5.16
N LYS A 103 -8.91 -10.94 5.69
CA LYS A 103 -8.67 -11.05 7.14
C LYS A 103 -8.60 -9.70 7.85
N ASN A 104 -8.33 -8.62 7.12
CA ASN A 104 -8.26 -7.25 7.65
C ASN A 104 -9.63 -6.59 7.86
N SER A 105 -10.67 -7.10 7.20
CA SER A 105 -11.94 -6.39 7.03
C SER A 105 -12.66 -5.96 8.31
N SER A 106 -12.36 -6.54 9.49
CA SER A 106 -12.98 -6.17 10.77
C SER A 106 -12.23 -5.07 11.54
N LEU A 107 -10.94 -4.82 11.27
CA LEU A 107 -10.07 -4.00 12.11
C LEU A 107 -9.63 -2.67 11.47
N LEU A 108 -10.02 -2.41 10.23
CA LEU A 108 -9.60 -1.21 9.49
C LEU A 108 -10.43 0.01 9.89
N PHE A 109 -9.74 1.07 10.30
CA PHE A 109 -10.27 2.42 10.47
C PHE A 109 -9.42 3.42 9.66
N ASP A 110 -10.03 4.54 9.29
CA ASP A 110 -9.36 5.70 8.70
C ASP A 110 -8.43 5.37 7.52
N GLN A 111 -7.14 5.71 7.66
CA GLN A 111 -6.14 5.58 6.59
C GLN A 111 -5.90 4.12 6.19
N ASP A 112 -5.93 3.18 7.12
CA ASP A 112 -5.71 1.77 6.79
C ASP A 112 -6.86 1.23 5.91
N ALA A 113 -8.09 1.70 6.13
CA ALA A 113 -9.22 1.35 5.28
C ALA A 113 -9.06 1.92 3.86
N ILE A 114 -8.52 3.13 3.72
CA ILE A 114 -8.19 3.73 2.41
C ILE A 114 -7.11 2.91 1.70
N ASP A 115 -6.03 2.58 2.39
CA ASP A 115 -4.91 1.82 1.82
C ASP A 115 -5.37 0.42 1.36
N ALA A 116 -6.16 -0.26 2.20
CA ALA A 116 -6.78 -1.54 1.85
C ALA A 116 -7.70 -1.43 0.63
N ALA A 117 -8.46 -0.34 0.50
CA ALA A 117 -9.32 -0.10 -0.64
C ALA A 117 -8.53 0.07 -1.95
N ILE A 118 -7.43 0.81 -1.90
CA ILE A 118 -6.51 1.00 -3.04
C ILE A 118 -5.90 -0.33 -3.46
N LEU A 119 -5.42 -1.13 -2.50
CA LEU A 119 -4.87 -2.46 -2.77
C LEU A 119 -5.90 -3.42 -3.38
N ALA A 120 -7.13 -3.45 -2.83
CA ALA A 120 -8.23 -4.25 -3.37
C ALA A 120 -8.56 -3.86 -4.82
N ARG A 121 -8.48 -2.57 -5.15
CA ARG A 121 -8.70 -2.11 -6.51
C ARG A 121 -7.58 -2.52 -7.46
N ARG A 122 -6.31 -2.45 -7.02
CA ARG A 122 -5.17 -2.96 -7.80
C ARG A 122 -5.31 -4.47 -8.08
N LEU A 123 -5.92 -5.22 -7.15
CA LEU A 123 -6.26 -6.65 -7.31
C LEU A 123 -7.49 -6.92 -8.19
N ARG A 124 -8.06 -5.88 -8.82
CA ARG A 124 -9.26 -5.91 -9.65
C ARG A 124 -10.50 -6.43 -8.93
N ASP A 125 -10.61 -6.18 -7.61
CA ASP A 125 -11.80 -6.47 -6.81
C ASP A 125 -12.52 -5.17 -6.40
N PRO A 126 -13.33 -4.57 -7.30
CA PRO A 126 -14.01 -3.31 -7.02
C PRO A 126 -15.06 -3.42 -5.91
N ARG A 127 -15.56 -4.63 -5.61
CA ARG A 127 -16.50 -4.85 -4.50
C ARG A 127 -15.80 -4.79 -3.15
N ALA A 128 -14.63 -5.43 -3.04
CA ALA A 128 -13.80 -5.29 -1.85
C ALA A 128 -13.33 -3.86 -1.65
N ALA A 129 -12.84 -3.21 -2.72
CA ALA A 129 -12.44 -1.81 -2.68
C ALA A 129 -13.59 -0.91 -2.18
N HIS A 130 -14.80 -1.10 -2.72
CA HIS A 130 -15.96 -0.34 -2.28
C HIS A 130 -16.28 -0.52 -0.79
N ARG A 131 -16.24 -1.76 -0.26
CA ARG A 131 -16.47 -2.00 1.17
C ARG A 131 -15.43 -1.31 2.04
N HIS A 132 -14.15 -1.35 1.64
CA HIS A 132 -13.08 -0.70 2.38
C HIS A 132 -13.21 0.84 2.34
N PHE A 133 -13.56 1.42 1.19
CA PHE A 133 -13.86 2.85 1.12
C PHE A 133 -15.06 3.24 2.00
N GLN A 134 -16.14 2.46 2.01
CA GLN A 134 -17.26 2.73 2.92
C GLN A 134 -16.83 2.70 4.39
N ARG A 135 -15.89 1.82 4.74
CA ARG A 135 -15.39 1.69 6.10
C ARG A 135 -14.46 2.82 6.52
N ALA A 136 -13.71 3.40 5.57
CA ALA A 136 -12.91 4.59 5.82
C ALA A 136 -13.78 5.82 6.16
N GLY A 137 -15.03 5.85 5.70
CA GLY A 137 -15.99 6.89 6.04
C GLY A 137 -15.47 8.30 5.73
N ASP A 138 -15.59 9.20 6.71
CA ASP A 138 -15.24 10.61 6.58
C ASP A 138 -13.74 10.85 6.36
N ALA A 139 -12.88 9.87 6.67
CA ALA A 139 -11.43 9.99 6.41
C ALA A 139 -11.13 10.19 4.91
N ILE A 140 -12.00 9.70 4.03
CA ILE A 140 -11.86 9.88 2.57
C ILE A 140 -12.02 11.37 2.20
N ASP A 141 -12.87 12.11 2.90
CA ASP A 141 -13.22 13.49 2.55
C ASP A 141 -12.05 14.47 2.69
N ALA A 142 -11.04 14.11 3.49
CA ALA A 142 -9.81 14.89 3.63
C ALA A 142 -8.75 14.53 2.57
N ALA A 143 -8.96 13.48 1.78
CA ALA A 143 -7.96 12.92 0.88
C ALA A 143 -8.45 12.97 -0.59
N PRO A 144 -8.10 14.03 -1.36
CA PRO A 144 -8.53 14.20 -2.76
C PRO A 144 -8.23 12.99 -3.65
N ARG A 145 -7.06 12.36 -3.43
CA ARG A 145 -6.69 11.14 -4.14
C ARG A 145 -7.65 10.00 -3.79
N ALA A 146 -7.91 9.75 -2.51
CA ALA A 146 -8.82 8.67 -2.08
C ALA A 146 -10.23 8.86 -2.64
N LEU A 147 -10.74 10.11 -2.67
CA LEU A 147 -12.02 10.45 -3.32
C LEU A 147 -12.03 10.04 -4.80
N LEU A 148 -10.99 10.42 -5.55
CA LEU A 148 -10.88 10.03 -6.96
C LEU A 148 -10.84 8.51 -7.12
N GLU A 149 -10.09 7.82 -6.25
CA GLU A 149 -10.02 6.36 -6.31
C GLU A 149 -11.37 5.70 -6.01
N PHE A 150 -12.15 6.29 -5.11
CA PHE A 150 -13.48 5.82 -4.77
C PHE A 150 -14.49 6.09 -5.90
N VAL A 151 -14.44 7.26 -6.53
CA VAL A 151 -15.22 7.58 -7.74
C VAL A 151 -14.99 6.53 -8.81
N GLN A 152 -13.73 6.24 -9.14
CA GLN A 152 -13.40 5.24 -10.16
C GLN A 152 -13.96 3.85 -9.80
N THR A 153 -13.94 3.50 -8.51
CA THR A 153 -14.52 2.25 -8.01
C THR A 153 -16.05 2.24 -8.21
N LYS A 154 -16.75 3.34 -7.92
CA LYS A 154 -18.20 3.47 -8.16
C LYS A 154 -18.54 3.36 -9.65
N LEU A 155 -17.78 4.00 -10.52
CA LEU A 155 -17.98 3.93 -11.97
C LEU A 155 -17.80 2.50 -12.50
N GLN A 156 -16.79 1.78 -12.00
CA GLN A 156 -16.56 0.38 -12.35
C GLN A 156 -17.73 -0.51 -11.88
N LEU A 157 -18.21 -0.32 -10.65
CA LEU A 157 -19.39 -1.06 -10.15
C LEU A 157 -20.67 -0.71 -10.91
N ALA A 158 -20.84 0.53 -11.35
CA ALA A 158 -21.96 0.93 -12.21
C ALA A 158 -21.90 0.22 -13.58
N LYS A 159 -20.69 0.05 -14.14
CA LYS A 159 -20.47 -0.71 -15.37
C LYS A 159 -20.85 -2.19 -15.20
N GLU A 160 -20.44 -2.80 -14.09
CA GLU A 160 -20.83 -4.18 -13.74
C GLU A 160 -22.34 -4.33 -13.54
N ALA A 161 -22.97 -3.39 -12.84
CA ALA A 161 -24.41 -3.37 -12.62
C ALA A 161 -25.19 -3.26 -13.94
N ARG A 162 -24.69 -2.44 -14.89
CA ARG A 162 -25.27 -2.34 -16.24
C ARG A 162 -25.27 -3.68 -16.95
N TRP A 163 -24.15 -4.40 -16.95
CA TRP A 163 -24.07 -5.71 -17.60
C TRP A 163 -24.96 -6.75 -16.93
N ALA A 164 -25.11 -6.67 -15.60
CA ALA A 164 -26.03 -7.50 -14.84
C ALA A 164 -27.51 -7.06 -14.91
N ARG A 165 -27.86 -6.07 -15.73
CA ARG A 165 -29.23 -5.50 -15.85
C ARG A 165 -29.83 -5.03 -14.51
N ARG A 166 -28.98 -4.52 -13.60
CA ARG A 166 -29.38 -3.97 -12.28
C ARG A 166 -29.40 -2.45 -12.33
N ASP A 167 -30.44 -1.89 -12.95
CA ASP A 167 -30.51 -0.46 -13.23
C ASP A 167 -30.56 0.41 -11.95
N ASP A 168 -31.19 -0.05 -10.88
CA ASP A 168 -31.25 0.68 -9.61
C ASP A 168 -29.86 0.81 -8.97
N SER A 169 -29.12 -0.29 -8.86
CA SER A 169 -27.74 -0.28 -8.36
C SER A 169 -26.84 0.59 -9.23
N ARG A 170 -27.00 0.54 -10.55
CA ARG A 170 -26.26 1.40 -11.47
C ARG A 170 -26.55 2.88 -11.20
N ARG A 171 -27.82 3.28 -11.11
CA ARG A 171 -28.23 4.66 -10.83
C ARG A 171 -27.72 5.12 -9.46
N GLN A 172 -27.74 4.24 -8.46
CA GLN A 172 -27.18 4.53 -7.15
C GLN A 172 -25.68 4.82 -7.23
N PHE A 173 -24.88 3.92 -7.82
CA PHE A 173 -23.43 4.13 -7.92
C PHE A 173 -23.06 5.39 -8.71
N LEU A 174 -23.81 5.72 -9.78
CA LEU A 174 -23.58 6.94 -10.55
C LEU A 174 -23.92 8.22 -9.76
N ARG A 175 -25.00 8.21 -8.97
CA ARG A 175 -25.33 9.34 -8.08
C ARG A 175 -24.25 9.54 -7.03
N GLU A 176 -23.82 8.47 -6.37
CA GLU A 176 -22.74 8.53 -5.36
C GLU A 176 -21.41 8.98 -5.97
N ALA A 177 -21.05 8.50 -7.17
CA ALA A 177 -19.86 8.95 -7.89
C ALA A 177 -19.90 10.46 -8.18
N ARG A 178 -21.07 10.98 -8.56
CA ARG A 178 -21.27 12.41 -8.77
C ARG A 178 -21.06 13.22 -7.48
N THR A 179 -21.65 12.79 -6.37
CA THR A 179 -21.46 13.46 -5.06
C THR A 179 -19.99 13.51 -4.65
N LEU A 180 -19.25 12.41 -4.82
CA LEU A 180 -17.82 12.35 -4.52
C LEU A 180 -17.00 13.28 -5.43
N LEU A 181 -17.35 13.40 -6.72
CA LEU A 181 -16.71 14.34 -7.65
C LEU A 181 -16.99 15.80 -7.28
N GLU A 182 -18.22 16.13 -6.89
CA GLU A 182 -18.59 17.47 -6.42
C GLU A 182 -17.76 17.84 -5.17
N ARG A 183 -17.56 16.89 -4.24
CA ARG A 183 -16.69 17.07 -3.08
C ARG A 183 -15.23 17.30 -3.46
N LEU A 184 -14.71 16.52 -4.41
CA LEU A 184 -13.35 16.67 -4.93
C LEU A 184 -13.12 18.06 -5.55
N LEU A 185 -14.11 18.58 -6.28
CA LEU A 185 -14.07 19.94 -6.85
C LEU A 185 -14.06 21.01 -5.75
N GLN A 186 -14.82 20.84 -4.67
CA GLN A 186 -14.79 21.78 -3.53
C GLN A 186 -13.41 21.83 -2.86
N LEU A 187 -12.78 20.68 -2.65
CA LEU A 187 -11.44 20.60 -2.05
C LEU A 187 -10.38 21.27 -2.93
N SER A 188 -10.44 21.05 -4.24
CA SER A 188 -9.48 21.61 -5.21
C SER A 188 -9.71 23.09 -5.51
N ALA A 189 -10.89 23.65 -5.25
CA ALA A 189 -11.17 25.08 -5.38
C ALA A 189 -10.59 25.93 -4.23
N SER A 190 -10.31 25.32 -3.07
CA SER A 190 -9.87 26.01 -1.85
C SER A 190 -8.48 26.68 -1.91
N PRO A 191 -7.44 26.18 -2.63
CA PRO A 191 -6.12 26.83 -2.64
C PRO A 191 -6.09 28.21 -3.32
N THR A 192 -7.04 28.49 -4.20
CA THR A 192 -7.00 29.68 -5.08
C THR A 192 -7.48 30.97 -4.43
N ARG A 193 -8.09 30.93 -3.24
CA ARG A 193 -8.65 32.13 -2.57
C ARG A 193 -7.72 32.80 -1.54
N HIS A 194 -6.53 32.26 -1.30
CA HIS A 194 -5.58 32.83 -0.33
C HIS A 194 -4.30 33.42 -0.94
N ALA A 195 -4.19 33.49 -2.27
CA ALA A 195 -3.04 34.11 -2.94
C ALA A 195 -3.27 35.58 -3.38
N TRP A 196 -4.43 36.17 -3.06
CA TRP A 196 -4.84 37.51 -3.48
C TRP A 196 -5.57 38.29 -2.36
N ALA A 197 -5.12 38.14 -1.12
CA ALA A 197 -5.57 38.95 0.02
C ALA A 197 -4.37 39.48 0.81
#